data_AF-A0A8H6HNQ0-F1
#
_entry.id   AF-A0A8H6HNQ0-F1
#
_cell.length_a   1.000
_cell.length_b   1.000
_cell.length_c   1.000
_cell.angle_alpha   90.00
_cell.angle_beta   90.00
_cell.angle_gamma   90.00
#
_symmetry.space_group_name_H-M   'P 1'
#
loop_
_entity.id
_entity.type
_entity.pdbx_description
1 polymer ?
#
loop_
_entity_poly.entity_id
_entity_poly.type
_entity_poly.pdbx_seq_one_letter_code
_entity_poly.pdbx_strand_id
1 'polypeptide(L)'
;MHLPRSVFSKKQLELFLWLLSVNGIHGAPSVASMGEWCSNAQRLYGIDTLCYDGPLGHRYYVNSLSQIIAQEMSNPRVRPHLHFLPEDSGPRLSEARQAKRWLEEIPPELTTQSVRVGQHDFYLFEPTLV
;
A
#
# COMPACT_ATOMS: atom_id res chain seq x y z
N MET A 1 -8.90 -10.24 -17.75
CA MET A 1 -9.40 -9.46 -16.60
C MET A 1 -8.21 -9.32 -15.67
N HIS A 2 -7.85 -8.11 -15.25
CA HIS A 2 -6.66 -7.92 -14.41
C HIS A 2 -7.09 -7.47 -13.02
N LEU A 3 -7.67 -8.39 -12.25
CA LEU A 3 -7.93 -8.17 -10.83
C LEU A 3 -6.83 -8.82 -10.01
N PRO A 4 -6.41 -8.23 -8.88
CA PRO A 4 -5.28 -8.70 -8.08
C PRO A 4 -5.39 -10.17 -7.61
N ARG A 5 -6.59 -10.76 -7.65
CA ARG A 5 -6.86 -12.15 -7.24
C ARG A 5 -7.82 -12.90 -8.14
N SER A 6 -8.08 -12.42 -9.37
CA SER A 6 -8.91 -13.14 -10.33
C SER A 6 -8.07 -13.62 -11.51
N VAL A 7 -8.05 -14.93 -11.71
CA VAL A 7 -7.36 -15.59 -12.83
C VAL A 7 -8.31 -15.92 -13.98
N PHE A 8 -9.54 -15.39 -13.97
CA PHE A 8 -10.53 -15.72 -14.99
C PHE A 8 -10.22 -15.03 -16.32
N SER A 9 -10.13 -15.84 -17.37
CA SER A 9 -10.21 -15.39 -18.75
C SER A 9 -11.61 -14.83 -19.04
N LYS A 10 -11.72 -14.04 -20.13
CA LYS A 10 -13.02 -13.55 -20.59
C LYS A 10 -14.01 -14.69 -20.88
N LYS A 11 -13.52 -15.80 -21.48
CA LYS A 11 -14.34 -16.99 -21.77
C LYS A 11 -14.87 -17.67 -20.50
N GLN A 12 -14.04 -17.73 -19.44
CA GLN A 12 -14.50 -18.27 -18.15
C GLN A 12 -15.55 -17.36 -17.52
N LEU A 13 -15.36 -16.04 -17.58
CA LEU A 13 -16.37 -15.10 -17.11
C LEU A 13 -17.69 -15.23 -17.89
N GLU A 14 -17.63 -15.37 -19.22
CA GLU A 14 -18.80 -15.64 -20.07
C GLU A 14 -19.53 -16.91 -19.63
N LEU A 15 -18.79 -18.00 -19.40
CA LEU A 15 -19.36 -19.26 -18.90
C LEU A 15 -20.07 -19.06 -17.56
N PHE A 16 -19.46 -18.35 -16.61
CA PHE A 16 -20.09 -18.09 -15.31
C PHE A 16 -21.33 -17.21 -15.44
N LEU A 17 -21.30 -16.16 -16.27
CA LEU A 17 -22.47 -15.31 -16.50
C LEU A 17 -23.61 -16.08 -17.19
N TRP A 18 -23.27 -16.96 -18.13
CA TRP A 18 -24.24 -17.88 -18.73
C TRP A 18 -24.84 -18.82 -17.68
N LEU A 19 -24.01 -19.41 -16.82
CA LEU A 19 -24.47 -20.29 -15.74
C LEU A 19 -25.45 -19.55 -14.80
N LEU A 20 -25.13 -18.31 -14.41
CA LEU A 20 -26.01 -17.47 -13.58
C LEU A 20 -27.35 -17.22 -14.28
N SER A 21 -27.32 -16.93 -15.59
CA SER A 21 -28.52 -16.72 -16.40
C SER A 21 -29.42 -17.95 -16.45
N VAL A 22 -28.87 -19.15 -16.70
CA VAL A 22 -29.63 -20.41 -16.75
C VAL A 22 -30.25 -20.76 -15.39
N ASN A 23 -29.61 -20.34 -14.29
CA ASN A 23 -30.16 -20.53 -12.94
C ASN A 23 -31.15 -19.43 -12.52
N GLY A 24 -31.60 -18.56 -13.45
CA GLY A 24 -32.61 -17.54 -13.19
C GLY A 24 -32.11 -16.34 -12.39
N ILE A 25 -30.79 -16.14 -12.29
CA ILE A 25 -30.23 -14.96 -11.63
C ILE A 25 -30.22 -13.81 -12.64
N HIS A 26 -31.20 -12.91 -12.47
CA HIS A 26 -31.32 -11.68 -13.24
C HIS A 26 -30.52 -10.55 -12.57
N GLY A 27 -29.86 -9.69 -13.37
CA GLY A 27 -29.05 -8.57 -12.86
C GLY A 27 -27.54 -8.83 -12.78
N ALA A 28 -27.06 -9.97 -13.28
CA ALA A 28 -25.62 -10.20 -13.41
C ALA A 28 -24.97 -9.19 -14.38
N PRO A 29 -23.75 -8.70 -14.10
CA PRO A 29 -23.07 -7.75 -14.97
C PRO A 29 -22.72 -8.39 -16.31
N SER A 30 -22.64 -7.60 -17.38
CA SER A 30 -22.09 -8.08 -18.65
C SER A 30 -20.57 -8.21 -18.56
N VAL A 31 -19.98 -8.99 -19.45
CA VAL A 31 -18.51 -9.09 -19.60
C VAL A 31 -17.89 -7.71 -19.88
N ALA A 32 -18.57 -6.89 -20.68
CA ALA A 32 -18.12 -5.54 -21.00
C ALA A 32 -18.14 -4.64 -19.75
N SER A 33 -19.24 -4.67 -19.00
CA SER A 33 -19.39 -3.93 -17.74
C SER A 33 -18.33 -4.35 -16.72
N MET A 34 -18.03 -5.65 -16.62
CA MET A 34 -16.97 -6.15 -15.75
C MET A 34 -15.58 -5.66 -16.20
N GLY A 35 -15.35 -5.62 -17.52
CA GLY A 35 -14.12 -5.08 -18.09
C GLY A 35 -13.91 -3.59 -17.77
N GLU A 36 -14.95 -2.79 -17.98
CA GLU A 36 -14.95 -1.36 -17.66
C GLU A 36 -14.72 -1.12 -16.16
N TRP A 37 -15.40 -1.88 -15.31
CA TRP A 37 -15.20 -1.82 -13.87
C TRP A 37 -13.75 -2.14 -13.49
N CYS A 38 -13.15 -3.19 -14.07
CA CYS A 38 -11.75 -3.53 -13.82
C CYS A 38 -10.80 -2.41 -14.26
N SER A 39 -11.03 -1.79 -15.41
CA SER A 39 -10.23 -0.65 -15.89
C SER A 39 -10.36 0.55 -14.95
N ASN A 40 -11.57 0.84 -14.46
CA ASN A 40 -11.80 1.89 -13.47
C ASN A 40 -11.11 1.59 -12.14
N ALA A 41 -11.20 0.36 -11.64
CA ALA A 41 -10.54 -0.07 -10.43
C ALA A 41 -9.01 0.02 -10.55
N GLN A 42 -8.44 -0.43 -11.68
CA GLN A 42 -7.00 -0.30 -11.95
C GLN A 42 -6.58 1.16 -12.05
N ARG A 43 -7.40 2.04 -12.60
CA ARG A 43 -7.09 3.47 -12.66
C ARG A 43 -7.10 4.15 -11.29
N LEU A 44 -8.01 3.75 -10.40
CA LEU A 44 -8.17 4.37 -9.08
C LEU A 44 -7.23 3.80 -8.03
N TYR A 45 -6.96 2.48 -8.09
CA TYR A 45 -6.25 1.73 -7.05
C TYR A 45 -5.06 0.94 -7.59
N GLY A 46 -4.80 1.00 -8.89
CA GLY A 46 -3.60 0.41 -9.46
C GLY A 46 -2.35 1.15 -8.99
N ILE A 47 -1.23 0.43 -9.02
CA ILE A 47 0.09 1.02 -8.85
C ILE A 47 0.67 1.20 -10.24
N ASP A 48 1.18 2.40 -10.51
CA ASP A 48 1.79 2.75 -11.78
C ASP A 48 3.12 2.03 -11.96
N THR A 49 3.36 1.56 -13.18
CA THR A 49 4.64 1.01 -13.59
C THR A 49 5.45 2.08 -14.32
N LEU A 50 6.54 2.49 -13.71
CA LEU A 50 7.46 3.50 -14.20
C LEU A 50 8.53 2.85 -15.07
N CYS A 51 8.81 3.47 -16.22
CA CYS A 51 9.82 3.01 -17.17
C CYS A 51 11.12 3.78 -16.99
N TYR A 52 12.23 3.06 -16.95
CA TYR A 52 13.57 3.63 -16.82
C TYR A 52 14.51 3.04 -17.87
N ASP A 53 15.44 3.88 -18.33
CA ASP A 53 16.57 3.44 -19.14
C ASP A 53 17.80 3.33 -18.24
N GLY A 54 18.34 2.11 -18.13
CA GLY A 54 19.51 1.82 -17.32
C GLY A 54 20.77 2.46 -17.93
N PRO A 55 21.80 2.75 -17.10
CA PRO A 55 23.06 3.32 -17.59
C PRO A 55 23.76 2.50 -18.68
N LEU A 56 23.45 1.20 -18.77
CA LEU A 56 23.97 0.26 -19.77
C LEU A 56 23.03 0.08 -20.99
N GLY A 57 22.03 0.95 -21.16
CA GLY A 57 21.11 0.94 -22.30
C GLY A 57 19.98 -0.09 -22.25
N HIS A 58 19.82 -0.82 -21.15
CA HIS A 58 18.68 -1.74 -20.97
C HIS A 58 17.48 -1.00 -20.39
N ARG A 59 16.29 -1.21 -20.97
CA ARG A 59 15.04 -0.69 -20.43
C ARG A 59 14.50 -1.60 -19.34
N TYR A 60 14.14 -1.03 -18.20
CA TYR A 60 13.53 -1.76 -17.10
C TYR A 60 12.33 -1.00 -16.54
N TYR A 61 11.49 -1.73 -15.80
CA TYR A 61 10.23 -1.22 -15.27
C TYR A 61 10.19 -1.48 -13.76
N VAL A 62 9.74 -0.49 -13.00
CA VAL A 62 9.53 -0.61 -11.56
C VAL A 62 8.17 -0.05 -11.19
N ASN A 63 7.56 -0.60 -10.14
CA ASN A 63 6.32 -0.06 -9.63
C ASN A 63 6.59 1.18 -8.76
N SER A 64 5.67 2.13 -8.78
CA SER A 64 5.75 3.36 -7.98
C SER A 64 5.77 3.04 -6.48
N LEU A 65 6.95 3.18 -5.86
CA LEU A 65 7.14 2.93 -4.44
C LEU A 65 6.29 3.87 -3.57
N SER A 66 6.14 5.13 -3.98
CA SER A 66 5.33 6.10 -3.25
C SER A 66 3.86 5.70 -3.20
N GLN A 67 3.31 5.18 -4.30
CA GLN A 67 1.93 4.67 -4.33
C GLN A 67 1.76 3.40 -3.49
N ILE A 68 2.75 2.49 -3.51
CA ILE A 68 2.75 1.31 -2.63
C ILE A 68 2.67 1.74 -1.17
N ILE A 69 3.57 2.64 -0.75
CA ILE A 69 3.59 3.13 0.63
C ILE A 69 2.26 3.82 0.98
N ALA A 70 1.71 4.65 0.09
CA ALA A 70 0.43 5.31 0.32
C ALA A 70 -0.72 4.31 0.52
N GLN A 71 -0.76 3.23 -0.26
CA GLN A 71 -1.77 2.18 -0.12
C GLN A 71 -1.63 1.42 1.21
N GLU A 72 -0.42 1.04 1.61
CA GLU A 72 -0.19 0.35 2.89
C GLU A 72 -0.49 1.25 4.09
N MET A 73 -0.15 2.54 3.99
CA MET A 73 -0.50 3.55 5.00
C MET A 73 -2.02 3.74 5.14
N SER A 74 -2.76 3.62 4.03
CA SER A 74 -4.22 3.77 4.01
C SER A 74 -4.97 2.48 4.37
N ASN A 75 -4.27 1.34 4.41
CA ASN A 75 -4.89 0.04 4.61
C ASN A 75 -5.22 -0.17 6.10
N PRO A 76 -6.51 -0.25 6.49
CA PRO A 76 -6.92 -0.36 7.89
C PRO A 76 -6.45 -1.66 8.56
N ARG A 77 -6.10 -2.69 7.78
CA ARG A 77 -5.57 -3.96 8.30
C ARG A 77 -4.06 -3.94 8.49
N VAL A 78 -3.33 -3.11 7.73
CA VAL A 78 -1.86 -3.05 7.79
C VAL A 78 -1.40 -1.89 8.67
N ARG A 79 -2.07 -0.75 8.56
CA ARG A 79 -1.75 0.48 9.30
C ARG A 79 -1.56 0.31 10.82
N PRO A 80 -2.32 -0.55 11.54
CA PRO A 80 -2.10 -0.78 12.97
C PRO A 80 -0.78 -1.49 13.31
N HIS A 81 -0.20 -2.21 12.35
CA HIS A 81 1.05 -2.95 12.52
C HIS A 81 2.28 -2.15 12.04
N LEU A 82 2.08 -0.96 11.48
CA LEU A 82 3.16 -0.07 11.09
C LEU A 82 3.59 0.78 12.28
N HIS A 83 4.88 0.69 12.62
CA HIS A 83 5.51 1.45 13.70
C HIS A 83 6.51 2.44 13.12
N PHE A 84 6.38 3.72 13.50
CA PHE A 84 7.22 4.81 12.99
C PHE A 84 8.18 5.38 14.03
N LEU A 85 7.93 5.07 15.30
CA LEU A 85 8.76 5.54 16.40
C LEU A 85 9.78 4.46 16.78
N PRO A 86 11.03 4.86 17.03
CA PRO A 86 11.98 3.97 17.66
C PRO A 86 11.52 3.62 19.08
N GLU A 87 11.86 2.42 19.53
CA GLU A 87 11.53 1.89 20.86
C GLU A 87 12.82 1.38 21.53
N ASP A 88 12.93 1.51 22.85
CA ASP A 88 13.95 0.78 23.60
C ASP A 88 13.35 -0.53 24.13
N SER A 89 13.79 -1.66 23.58
CA SER A 89 13.39 -3.00 24.03
C SER A 89 14.41 -3.66 24.95
N GLY A 90 15.39 -2.91 25.44
CA GLY A 90 16.46 -3.40 26.31
C GLY A 90 17.38 -4.41 25.60
N PRO A 91 17.68 -5.58 26.20
CA PRO A 91 18.73 -6.46 25.71
C PRO A 91 18.34 -7.34 24.51
N ARG A 92 17.06 -7.36 24.09
CA ARG A 92 16.57 -8.24 23.01
C ARG A 92 15.87 -7.43 21.93
N LEU A 93 16.18 -7.74 20.67
CA LEU A 93 15.60 -7.10 19.49
C LEU A 93 14.77 -8.11 18.71
N SER A 94 13.52 -7.77 18.42
CA SER A 94 12.65 -8.46 17.46
C SER A 94 12.47 -7.68 16.15
N GLU A 95 12.59 -6.36 16.20
CA GLU A 95 12.36 -5.45 15.07
C GLU A 95 13.46 -4.39 14.94
N ALA A 96 13.67 -3.86 13.74
CA ALA A 96 14.69 -2.85 13.48
C ALA A 96 14.48 -1.56 14.30
N ARG A 97 13.22 -1.13 14.49
CA ARG A 97 12.86 0.06 15.28
C ARG A 97 13.30 0.01 16.74
N GLN A 98 13.61 -1.20 17.24
CA GLN A 98 14.05 -1.40 18.61
C GLN A 98 15.56 -1.25 18.80
N ALA A 99 16.30 -1.18 17.69
CA ALA A 99 17.75 -1.12 17.76
C ALA A 99 18.20 0.25 18.27
N LYS A 100 19.19 0.26 19.17
CA LYS A 100 19.78 1.48 19.74
C LYS A 100 20.17 2.54 18.69
N ARG A 101 20.67 2.10 17.52
CA ARG A 101 21.02 2.99 16.41
C ARG A 101 19.81 3.74 15.83
N TRP A 102 18.65 3.10 15.78
CA TRP A 102 17.41 3.74 15.34
C TRP A 102 16.93 4.81 16.32
N LEU A 103 17.22 4.61 17.61
CA LEU A 103 16.85 5.55 18.67
C LEU A 103 17.83 6.73 18.79
N GLU A 104 19.13 6.48 18.65
CA GLU A 104 20.18 7.46 19.03
C GLU A 104 20.96 8.05 17.85
N GLU A 105 21.07 7.35 16.72
CA GLU A 105 21.97 7.76 15.63
C GLU A 105 21.24 8.35 14.42
N ILE A 106 19.91 8.25 14.35
CA ILE A 106 19.17 8.78 13.20
C ILE A 106 19.07 10.31 13.32
N PRO A 107 19.48 11.07 12.28
CA PRO A 107 19.31 12.51 12.24
C PRO A 107 17.84 12.89 12.49
N PRO A 108 17.55 13.87 13.37
CA PRO A 108 16.18 14.26 13.70
C PRO A 108 15.33 14.64 12.48
N GLU A 109 15.92 15.09 11.39
CA GLU A 109 15.23 15.46 10.15
C GLU A 109 14.68 14.23 9.40
N LEU A 110 15.21 13.05 9.69
CA LEU A 110 14.83 11.77 9.09
C LEU A 110 13.93 10.94 10.01
N THR A 111 13.69 11.37 11.25
CA THR A 111 12.79 10.68 12.20
C THR A 111 11.36 11.20 12.10
N THR A 112 10.45 10.56 12.85
CA THR A 112 9.06 10.98 12.94
C THR A 112 8.97 12.34 13.66
N GLN A 113 8.47 13.35 12.95
CA GLN A 113 8.51 14.75 13.40
C GLN A 113 7.56 15.09 14.54
N SER A 114 6.54 14.27 14.78
CA SER A 114 5.59 14.51 15.87
C SER A 114 4.99 13.20 16.40
N VAL A 115 4.60 13.22 17.67
CA VAL A 115 3.87 12.13 18.31
C VAL A 115 2.71 12.67 19.11
N ARG A 116 1.55 12.03 18.97
CA ARG A 116 0.39 12.30 19.82
C ARG A 116 0.42 11.37 21.03
N VAL A 117 0.45 11.94 22.23
CA VAL A 117 0.31 11.21 23.49
C VAL A 117 -0.94 11.72 24.20
N GLY A 118 -1.98 10.88 24.27
CA GLY A 118 -3.29 11.28 24.77
C GLY A 118 -3.91 12.36 23.90
N GLN A 119 -4.11 13.55 24.46
CA GLN A 119 -4.69 14.73 23.78
C GLN A 119 -3.64 15.78 23.42
N HIS A 120 -2.35 15.47 23.56
CA HIS A 120 -1.26 16.40 23.30
C HIS A 120 -0.37 15.93 22.16
N ASP A 121 0.03 16.86 21.30
CA ASP A 121 0.97 16.63 20.21
C ASP A 121 2.33 17.19 20.62
N PHE A 122 3.35 16.34 20.59
CA PHE A 122 4.73 16.73 20.82
C PHE A 122 5.46 16.77 19.49
N TYR A 123 6.31 17.78 19.30
CA TYR A 123 7.08 17.97 18.07
C TYR A 123 8.58 17.88 18.34
N LEU A 124 9.32 17.36 17.36
CA LEU A 124 10.78 17.51 17.38
C LEU A 124 11.13 19.00 17.31
N PHE A 125 12.09 19.40 18.13
CA PHE A 125 12.51 20.81 18.28
C PHE A 125 11.40 21.77 18.72
N GLU A 126 10.39 21.28 19.45
CA GLU A 126 9.38 22.13 20.05
C GLU A 126 10.04 23.18 20.97
N PRO A 127 9.83 24.49 20.72
CA PRO A 127 10.42 25.54 21.53
C PRO A 127 9.81 25.49 22.93
N THR A 128 10.64 25.17 23.92
CA THR A 128 10.25 25.26 25.33
C THR A 128 10.58 26.64 25.86
N LEU A 129 9.66 27.24 26.63
CA LEU A 129 9.96 28.47 27.37
C LEU A 129 10.96 28.12 28.47
N VAL A 130 12.14 28.72 28.41
CA VAL A 130 13.17 28.70 29.47
C VAL A 130 12.75 29.64 30.59
#